data_AF-A0A959Q746-F1
#
_entry.id   AF-A0A959Q746-F1
#
_cell.length_a   1.000
_cell.length_b   1.000
_cell.length_c   1.000
_cell.angle_alpha   90.00
_cell.angle_beta   90.00
_cell.angle_gamma   90.00
#
_symmetry.space_group_name_H-M   'P 1'
#
loop_
_entity.id
_entity.type
_entity.pdbx_description
1 polymer ?
#
loop_
_entity_poly.entity_id
_entity_poly.type
_entity_poly.pdbx_seq_one_letter_code
_entity_poly.pdbx_strand_id
1 'polypeptide(L)'
;MSQEELIEKEFTEEQQDVLKSIRLNRVILPILLGVGVVIYLLWRQFDPEEFAKIDWTRHTLFWVLATVGLLIVRHLSYATRLRILSNREFSWRKCIELIFIWEFSSAVSPTSVGGSAVAFFVLAQEKLSTAKTATIVLYTIVLDTIFFVGTLPFLFMLFGTNMIRPNMERLSDFDGWGFTFIGAYVLMAVYGALFYYGLFISPNQMKRLLVGFTKIRFLKQYRKKAVELGNDMILASKEMKRQRWTFHLGAFLSTAIAW
;
A
#
# COMPACT_ATOMS: atom_id res chain seq x y z
N MET A 1 -0.14 -35.40 17.79
CA MET A 1 -0.47 -34.02 17.39
C MET A 1 0.84 -33.27 17.33
N SER A 2 1.27 -32.85 16.13
CA SER A 2 2.54 -32.12 15.96
C SER A 2 2.40 -30.67 16.46
N GLN A 3 3.51 -30.02 16.82
CA GLN A 3 3.47 -28.61 17.26
C GLN A 3 2.87 -27.67 16.21
N GLU A 4 2.96 -28.02 14.93
CA GLU A 4 2.34 -27.28 13.82
C GLU A 4 0.81 -27.30 13.87
N GLU A 5 0.19 -28.43 14.23
CA GLU A 5 -1.28 -28.56 14.34
C GLU A 5 -1.86 -27.76 15.52
N LEU A 6 -1.05 -27.52 16.56
CA LEU A 6 -1.42 -26.70 17.72
C LEU A 6 -1.37 -25.20 17.38
N ILE A 7 -0.37 -24.79 16.60
CA ILE A 7 -0.20 -23.41 16.13
C ILE A 7 -1.30 -23.04 15.12
N GLU A 8 -1.70 -23.94 14.21
CA GLU A 8 -2.76 -23.67 13.24
C GLU A 8 -4.13 -23.36 13.88
N LYS A 9 -4.44 -23.91 15.07
CA LYS A 9 -5.77 -23.76 15.71
C LYS A 9 -6.02 -22.41 16.39
N GLU A 10 -4.98 -21.61 16.66
CA GLU A 10 -5.15 -20.28 17.28
C GLU A 10 -5.48 -19.17 16.26
N PHE A 11 -5.38 -19.46 14.96
CA PHE A 11 -5.54 -18.46 13.91
C PHE A 11 -6.95 -18.43 13.31
N THR A 12 -7.43 -17.23 13.00
CA THR A 12 -8.66 -17.01 12.20
C THR A 12 -8.52 -17.61 10.80
N GLU A 13 -9.65 -17.96 10.15
CA GLU A 13 -9.66 -18.56 8.80
C GLU A 13 -8.85 -17.75 7.77
N GLU A 14 -8.90 -16.41 7.84
CA GLU A 14 -8.07 -15.54 6.98
C GLU A 14 -6.57 -15.69 7.26
N GLN A 15 -6.17 -15.73 8.53
CA GLN A 15 -4.77 -15.95 8.91
C GLN A 15 -4.28 -17.34 8.44
N GLN A 16 -5.12 -18.37 8.51
CA GLN A 16 -4.82 -19.71 8.01
C GLN A 16 -4.69 -19.76 6.48
N ASP A 17 -5.55 -19.06 5.75
CA ASP A 17 -5.45 -18.98 4.28
C ASP A 17 -4.18 -18.25 3.85
N VAL A 18 -3.78 -17.20 4.58
CA VAL A 18 -2.50 -16.53 4.32
C VAL A 18 -1.31 -17.45 4.63
N LEU A 19 -1.34 -18.19 5.75
CA LEU A 19 -0.32 -19.22 6.07
C LEU A 19 -0.18 -20.27 4.95
N LYS A 20 -1.31 -20.76 4.42
CA LYS A 20 -1.34 -21.71 3.29
C LYS A 20 -0.82 -21.09 1.99
N SER A 21 -0.94 -19.78 1.81
CA SER A 21 -0.43 -19.05 0.66
C SER A 21 1.08 -18.77 0.72
N ILE A 22 1.66 -18.69 1.93
CA ILE A 22 3.09 -18.38 2.16
C ILE A 22 3.99 -19.63 2.19
N ARG A 23 3.43 -20.86 2.07
CA ARG A 23 4.25 -22.09 2.03
C ARG A 23 5.44 -21.92 1.08
N LEU A 24 6.65 -22.10 1.59
CA LEU A 24 7.91 -21.73 0.91
C LEU A 24 7.99 -22.26 -0.53
N ASN A 25 7.53 -23.50 -0.77
CA ASN A 25 7.49 -24.11 -2.11
C ASN A 25 6.56 -23.40 -3.12
N ARG A 26 5.52 -22.70 -2.66
CA ARG A 26 4.59 -21.92 -3.51
C ARG A 26 5.08 -20.51 -3.80
N VAL A 27 6.01 -20.00 -2.99
CA VAL A 27 6.57 -18.64 -3.13
C VAL A 27 7.88 -18.66 -3.94
N ILE A 28 8.69 -19.71 -3.82
CA ILE A 28 9.97 -19.83 -4.54
C ILE A 28 9.77 -19.75 -6.06
N LEU A 29 8.78 -20.44 -6.64
CA LEU A 29 8.58 -20.46 -8.08
C LEU A 29 8.24 -19.06 -8.65
N PRO A 30 7.28 -18.29 -8.10
CA PRO A 30 7.06 -16.89 -8.48
C PRO A 30 8.30 -16.00 -8.31
N ILE A 31 9.08 -16.17 -7.22
CA ILE A 31 10.32 -15.41 -7.01
C ILE A 31 11.33 -15.72 -8.11
N LEU A 32 11.58 -17.00 -8.40
CA LEU A 32 12.53 -17.41 -9.44
C LEU A 32 12.08 -16.93 -10.83
N LEU A 33 10.78 -16.99 -11.12
CA LEU A 33 10.22 -16.43 -12.36
C LEU A 33 10.40 -14.91 -12.41
N GLY A 34 10.12 -14.19 -11.32
CA GLY A 34 10.30 -12.74 -11.23
C GLY A 34 11.77 -12.33 -11.43
N VAL A 35 12.69 -12.97 -10.70
CA VAL A 35 14.14 -12.76 -10.85
C VAL A 35 14.60 -13.12 -12.26
N GLY A 36 14.12 -14.23 -12.82
CA GLY A 36 14.43 -14.64 -14.19
C GLY A 36 13.97 -13.61 -15.22
N VAL A 37 12.76 -13.05 -15.06
CA VAL A 37 12.26 -11.96 -15.91
C VAL A 37 13.10 -10.70 -15.76
N VAL A 38 13.47 -10.30 -14.54
CA VAL A 38 14.33 -9.14 -14.30
C VAL A 38 15.70 -9.32 -14.96
N ILE A 39 16.34 -10.48 -14.79
CA ILE A 39 17.63 -10.79 -15.43
C ILE A 39 17.47 -10.79 -16.95
N TYR A 40 16.40 -11.38 -17.49
CA TYR A 40 16.14 -11.38 -18.93
C TYR A 40 15.93 -9.97 -19.49
N LEU A 41 15.13 -9.13 -18.81
CA LEU A 41 14.90 -7.75 -19.20
C LEU A 41 16.19 -6.93 -19.12
N LEU A 42 16.96 -7.08 -18.05
CA LEU A 42 18.27 -6.46 -17.93
C LEU A 42 19.18 -6.90 -19.06
N TRP A 43 19.32 -8.20 -19.34
CA TRP A 43 20.18 -8.66 -20.43
C TRP A 43 19.72 -8.14 -21.79
N ARG A 44 18.40 -8.07 -22.03
CA ARG A 44 17.87 -7.59 -23.32
C ARG A 44 17.97 -6.07 -23.49
N GLN A 45 17.88 -5.30 -22.41
CA GLN A 45 17.87 -3.83 -22.45
C GLN A 45 19.21 -3.21 -22.05
N PHE A 46 20.15 -4.00 -21.54
CA PHE A 46 21.47 -3.51 -21.15
C PHE A 46 22.28 -3.20 -22.40
N ASP A 47 22.51 -1.91 -22.59
CA ASP A 47 23.40 -1.37 -23.60
C ASP A 47 24.73 -0.98 -22.93
N PRO A 48 25.82 -1.75 -23.14
CA PRO A 48 27.12 -1.45 -22.57
C PRO A 48 27.68 -0.09 -23.01
N GLU A 49 27.33 0.39 -24.22
CA GLU A 49 27.82 1.67 -24.72
C GLU A 49 27.15 2.83 -23.99
N GLU A 50 25.84 2.75 -23.73
CA GLU A 50 25.13 3.73 -22.89
C GLU A 50 25.61 3.70 -21.44
N PHE A 51 25.86 2.50 -20.88
CA PHE A 51 26.38 2.39 -19.52
C PHE A 51 27.78 3.00 -19.37
N ALA A 52 28.62 2.87 -20.39
CA ALA A 52 29.96 3.46 -20.41
C ALA A 52 29.96 5.00 -20.47
N LYS A 53 28.85 5.63 -20.86
CA LYS A 53 28.68 7.10 -20.86
C LYS A 53 28.42 7.67 -19.46
N ILE A 54 28.22 6.84 -18.45
CA ILE A 54 28.02 7.32 -17.07
C ILE A 54 29.36 7.82 -16.52
N ASP A 55 29.48 9.14 -16.41
CA ASP A 55 30.63 9.77 -15.78
C ASP A 55 30.57 9.58 -14.24
N TRP A 56 31.43 8.70 -13.72
CA TRP A 56 31.58 8.45 -12.29
C TRP A 56 32.35 9.58 -11.60
N THR A 57 31.68 10.73 -11.45
CA THR A 57 32.22 11.92 -10.77
C THR A 57 31.81 11.97 -9.31
N ARG A 58 32.43 12.88 -8.54
CA ARG A 58 31.97 13.22 -7.17
C ARG A 58 30.51 13.69 -7.15
N HIS A 59 30.07 14.35 -8.23
CA HIS A 59 28.69 14.80 -8.38
C HIS A 59 27.72 13.61 -8.54
N THR A 60 28.08 12.63 -9.38
CA THR A 60 27.31 11.39 -9.54
C THR A 60 27.23 10.62 -8.21
N LEU A 61 28.36 10.47 -7.52
CA LEU A 61 28.40 9.81 -6.21
C LEU A 61 27.52 10.53 -5.17
N PHE A 62 27.52 11.86 -5.16
CA PHE A 62 26.66 12.66 -4.28
C PHE A 62 25.18 12.34 -4.49
N TRP A 63 24.70 12.32 -5.73
CA TRP A 63 23.29 12.02 -6.03
C TRP A 63 22.90 10.57 -5.77
N VAL A 64 23.81 9.61 -5.97
CA VAL A 64 23.62 8.22 -5.55
C VAL A 64 23.45 8.13 -4.03
N LEU A 65 24.33 8.77 -3.26
CA LEU A 65 24.23 8.80 -1.80
C LEU A 65 22.98 9.55 -1.32
N ALA A 66 22.61 10.65 -1.97
CA ALA A 66 21.38 11.38 -1.69
C ALA A 66 20.15 10.49 -1.91
N THR A 67 20.14 9.67 -2.96
CA THR A 67 19.06 8.70 -3.23
C THR A 67 18.94 7.68 -2.11
N VAL A 68 20.07 7.12 -1.63
CA VAL A 68 20.06 6.23 -0.45
C VAL A 68 19.54 6.96 0.79
N GLY A 69 19.95 8.20 1.01
CA GLY A 69 19.43 9.04 2.09
C GLY A 69 17.91 9.25 2.03
N LEU A 70 17.37 9.55 0.85
CA LEU A 70 15.92 9.68 0.64
C LEU A 70 15.18 8.36 0.89
N LEU A 71 15.75 7.22 0.50
CA LEU A 71 15.16 5.90 0.81
C LEU A 71 15.12 5.61 2.31
N ILE A 72 16.13 6.04 3.06
CA ILE A 72 16.15 5.94 4.53
C ILE A 72 15.06 6.84 5.13
N VAL A 73 14.96 8.10 4.68
CA VAL A 73 13.91 9.04 5.12
C VAL A 73 12.52 8.46 4.85
N ARG A 74 12.31 7.88 3.66
CA ARG A 74 11.06 7.19 3.31
C ARG A 74 10.74 6.05 4.30
N HIS A 75 11.69 5.15 4.55
CA HIS A 75 11.49 4.03 5.47
C HIS A 75 11.18 4.49 6.89
N LEU A 76 11.91 5.50 7.39
CA LEU A 76 11.66 6.08 8.71
C LEU A 76 10.30 6.78 8.79
N SER A 77 9.84 7.38 7.70
CA SER A 77 8.52 8.01 7.60
C SER A 77 7.40 6.98 7.65
N TYR A 78 7.52 5.86 6.92
CA TYR A 78 6.60 4.72 7.05
C TYR A 78 6.61 4.11 8.46
N ALA A 79 7.78 3.97 9.09
CA ALA A 79 7.87 3.46 10.45
C ALA A 79 7.23 4.42 11.47
N THR A 80 7.42 5.73 11.28
CA THR A 80 6.77 6.78 12.07
C THR A 80 5.26 6.71 11.93
N ARG A 81 4.76 6.58 10.70
CA ARG A 81 3.33 6.42 10.40
C ARG A 81 2.76 5.20 11.11
N LEU A 82 3.39 4.03 10.95
CA LEU A 82 2.96 2.80 11.62
C LEU A 82 2.94 2.96 13.13
N ARG A 83 3.93 3.65 13.71
CA ARG A 83 4.00 3.93 15.14
C ARG A 83 2.88 4.85 15.62
N ILE A 84 2.53 5.86 14.83
CA ILE A 84 1.40 6.75 15.13
C ILE A 84 0.11 5.95 15.05
N LEU A 85 -0.13 5.27 13.94
CA LEU A 85 -1.36 4.51 13.69
C LEU A 85 -1.55 3.36 14.69
N SER A 86 -0.45 2.77 15.18
CA SER A 86 -0.48 1.76 16.23
C SER A 86 -0.70 2.34 17.63
N ASN A 87 -0.91 3.65 17.83
CA ASN A 87 -0.90 4.31 19.15
C ASN A 87 0.37 4.00 19.97
N ARG A 88 1.51 3.80 19.30
CA ARG A 88 2.81 3.49 19.92
C ARG A 88 2.85 2.13 20.64
N GLU A 89 1.97 1.20 20.30
CA GLU A 89 2.03 -0.20 20.75
C GLU A 89 3.35 -0.87 20.33
N PHE A 90 3.92 -0.44 19.19
CA PHE A 90 5.22 -0.89 18.72
C PHE A 90 6.36 0.04 19.12
N SER A 91 7.49 -0.56 19.51
CA SER A 91 8.76 0.14 19.65
C SER A 91 9.24 0.64 18.28
N TRP A 92 10.11 1.66 18.26
CA TRP A 92 10.68 2.18 17.01
C TRP A 92 11.41 1.11 16.20
N ARG A 93 12.20 0.26 16.88
CA ARG A 93 12.92 -0.85 16.24
C ARG A 93 11.94 -1.81 15.57
N LYS A 94 10.84 -2.14 16.27
CA LYS A 94 9.82 -3.03 15.73
C LYS A 94 9.09 -2.42 14.53
N CYS A 95 8.72 -1.14 14.58
CA CYS A 95 8.15 -0.47 13.42
C CYS A 95 9.07 -0.52 12.20
N ILE A 96 10.38 -0.28 12.39
CA ILE A 96 11.37 -0.33 11.31
C ILE A 96 11.45 -1.75 10.72
N GLU A 97 11.56 -2.76 11.58
CA GLU A 97 11.57 -4.18 11.19
C GLU A 97 10.33 -4.56 10.37
N LEU A 98 9.14 -4.21 10.86
CA LEU A 98 7.87 -4.50 10.19
C LEU A 98 7.78 -3.81 8.81
N ILE A 99 8.25 -2.56 8.70
CA ILE A 99 8.28 -1.85 7.42
C ILE A 99 9.31 -2.46 6.46
N PHE A 100 10.48 -2.88 6.91
CA PHE A 100 11.43 -3.59 6.06
C PHE A 100 10.85 -4.88 5.50
N ILE A 101 10.18 -5.68 6.33
CA ILE A 101 9.53 -6.92 5.89
C ILE A 101 8.40 -6.61 4.89
N TRP A 102 7.59 -5.59 5.16
CA TRP A 102 6.53 -5.15 4.26
C TRP A 102 7.08 -4.70 2.90
N GLU A 103 8.02 -3.76 2.87
CA GLU A 103 8.59 -3.21 1.63
C GLU A 103 9.34 -4.28 0.84
N PHE A 104 10.12 -5.12 1.52
CA PHE A 104 10.79 -6.26 0.89
C PHE A 104 9.78 -7.22 0.26
N SER A 105 8.74 -7.59 1.01
CA SER A 105 7.71 -8.46 0.47
C SER A 105 7.07 -7.85 -0.78
N SER A 106 6.66 -6.59 -0.71
CA SER A 106 6.03 -5.87 -1.83
C SER A 106 6.91 -5.82 -3.08
N ALA A 107 8.23 -5.74 -2.90
CA ALA A 107 9.20 -5.73 -4.00
C ALA A 107 9.43 -7.11 -4.63
N VAL A 108 9.39 -8.19 -3.83
CA VAL A 108 9.76 -9.54 -4.27
C VAL A 108 8.59 -10.36 -4.82
N SER A 109 7.36 -9.99 -4.47
CA SER A 109 6.18 -10.79 -4.77
C SER A 109 5.35 -10.18 -5.91
N PRO A 110 4.60 -10.99 -6.69
CA PRO A 110 3.72 -10.46 -7.73
C PRO A 110 2.72 -9.47 -7.13
N THR A 111 2.36 -8.42 -7.89
CA THR A 111 1.37 -7.40 -7.48
C THR A 111 0.03 -7.99 -7.01
N SER A 112 -0.29 -9.22 -7.44
CA SER A 112 -1.50 -9.97 -7.04
C SER A 112 -1.45 -10.58 -5.64
N VAL A 113 -0.27 -10.75 -5.03
CA VAL A 113 -0.07 -11.47 -3.75
C VAL A 113 0.65 -10.61 -2.70
N GLY A 114 1.20 -9.47 -3.08
CA GLY A 114 2.57 -9.25 -2.65
C GLY A 114 2.89 -8.38 -1.43
N GLY A 115 2.35 -7.17 -1.38
CA GLY A 115 2.67 -6.24 -0.29
C GLY A 115 1.69 -6.34 0.86
N SER A 116 0.41 -6.10 0.55
CA SER A 116 -0.64 -5.93 1.54
C SER A 116 -0.98 -7.22 2.30
N ALA A 117 -0.91 -8.39 1.64
CA ALA A 117 -1.23 -9.67 2.29
C ALA A 117 -0.15 -10.12 3.29
N VAL A 118 1.13 -9.93 2.94
CA VAL A 118 2.24 -10.25 3.84
C VAL A 118 2.34 -9.22 4.96
N ALA A 119 2.12 -7.93 4.67
CA ALA A 119 2.01 -6.90 5.71
C ALA A 119 0.88 -7.19 6.70
N PHE A 120 -0.30 -7.58 6.21
CA PHE A 120 -1.42 -7.98 7.04
C PHE A 120 -1.06 -9.18 7.91
N PHE A 121 -0.41 -10.21 7.35
CA PHE A 121 0.05 -11.38 8.10
C PHE A 121 1.04 -11.02 9.20
N VAL A 122 2.08 -10.26 8.86
CA VAL A 122 3.13 -9.83 9.79
C VAL A 122 2.54 -8.98 10.92
N LEU A 123 1.62 -8.07 10.61
CA LEU A 123 0.90 -7.30 11.64
C LEU A 123 -0.11 -8.15 12.44
N ALA A 124 -0.72 -9.15 11.82
CA ALA A 124 -1.65 -10.07 12.47
C ALA A 124 -0.96 -11.02 13.46
N GLN A 125 0.36 -11.25 13.30
CA GLN A 125 1.17 -11.97 14.28
C GLN A 125 1.46 -11.14 15.55
N GLU A 126 1.35 -9.82 15.48
CA GLU A 126 1.78 -8.92 16.55
C GLU A 126 0.72 -8.71 17.67
N LYS A 127 -0.21 -9.66 17.86
CA LYS A 127 -1.29 -9.63 18.88
C LYS A 127 -2.10 -8.33 18.93
N LEU A 128 -2.09 -7.54 17.86
CA LEU A 128 -2.97 -6.37 17.76
C LEU A 128 -4.42 -6.81 17.74
N SER A 129 -5.29 -6.04 18.40
CA SER A 129 -6.72 -6.29 18.29
C SER A 129 -7.17 -6.12 16.83
N THR A 130 -8.14 -6.91 16.38
CA THR A 130 -8.70 -6.84 15.02
C THR A 130 -9.12 -5.41 14.65
N ALA A 131 -9.72 -4.68 15.60
CA ALA A 131 -10.10 -3.28 15.43
C ALA A 131 -8.89 -2.37 15.12
N LYS A 132 -7.75 -2.62 15.78
CA LYS A 132 -6.53 -1.84 15.60
C LYS A 132 -5.88 -2.10 14.24
N THR A 133 -5.80 -3.37 13.85
CA THR A 133 -5.28 -3.78 12.54
C THR A 133 -6.13 -3.20 11.41
N ALA A 134 -7.46 -3.34 11.51
CA ALA A 134 -8.41 -2.72 10.57
C ALA A 134 -8.23 -1.20 10.48
N THR A 135 -8.06 -0.53 11.63
CA THR A 135 -7.81 0.92 11.67
C THR A 135 -6.54 1.30 10.92
N ILE A 136 -5.42 0.60 11.19
CA ILE A 136 -4.14 0.88 10.54
C ILE A 136 -4.27 0.74 9.02
N VAL A 137 -4.83 -0.38 8.54
CA VAL A 137 -4.94 -0.67 7.11
C VAL A 137 -5.90 0.30 6.42
N LEU A 138 -7.13 0.43 6.92
CA LEU A 138 -8.16 1.27 6.30
C LEU A 138 -7.78 2.76 6.32
N TYR A 139 -7.18 3.22 7.41
CA TYR A 139 -6.79 4.62 7.49
C TYR A 139 -5.55 4.94 6.64
N THR A 140 -4.62 3.99 6.49
CA THR A 140 -3.49 4.16 5.55
C THR A 140 -3.98 4.37 4.12
N ILE A 141 -4.97 3.59 3.67
CA ILE A 141 -5.60 3.78 2.34
C ILE A 141 -6.14 5.20 2.19
N VAL A 142 -6.81 5.72 3.22
CA VAL A 142 -7.35 7.09 3.20
C VAL A 142 -6.23 8.13 3.15
N LEU A 143 -5.17 7.97 3.95
CA LEU A 143 -4.04 8.90 3.99
C LEU A 143 -3.31 8.98 2.65
N ASP A 144 -2.97 7.82 2.07
CA ASP A 144 -2.32 7.74 0.76
C ASP A 144 -3.21 8.36 -0.32
N THR A 145 -4.51 8.10 -0.28
CA THR A 145 -5.43 8.65 -1.27
C THR A 145 -5.60 10.16 -1.13
N ILE A 146 -5.68 10.70 0.09
CA ILE A 146 -5.72 12.17 0.30
C ILE A 146 -4.44 12.80 -0.23
N PHE A 147 -3.27 12.19 0.04
CA PHE A 147 -2.00 12.67 -0.48
C PHE A 147 -2.01 12.72 -2.00
N PHE A 148 -2.33 11.62 -2.70
CA PHE A 148 -2.29 11.60 -4.16
C PHE A 148 -3.38 12.46 -4.81
N VAL A 149 -4.61 12.42 -4.29
CA VAL A 149 -5.72 13.21 -4.83
C VAL A 149 -5.46 14.71 -4.69
N GLY A 150 -4.77 15.14 -3.63
CA GLY A 150 -4.37 16.54 -3.41
C GLY A 150 -3.10 16.94 -4.17
N THR A 151 -2.07 16.10 -4.15
CA THR A 151 -0.77 16.42 -4.74
C THR A 151 -0.79 16.36 -6.27
N LEU A 152 -1.50 15.43 -6.90
CA LEU A 152 -1.51 15.30 -8.36
C LEU A 152 -2.08 16.53 -9.09
N PRO A 153 -3.21 17.15 -8.66
CA PRO A 153 -3.66 18.41 -9.24
C PRO A 153 -2.68 19.56 -9.04
N PHE A 154 -2.00 19.61 -7.89
CA PHE A 154 -0.97 20.62 -7.63
C PHE A 154 0.22 20.45 -8.57
N LEU A 155 0.72 19.21 -8.74
CA LEU A 155 1.76 18.90 -9.71
C LEU A 155 1.30 19.20 -11.14
N PHE A 156 0.04 18.91 -11.48
CA PHE A 156 -0.52 19.25 -12.78
C PHE A 156 -0.57 20.77 -13.01
N MET A 157 -0.83 21.57 -11.99
CA MET A 157 -0.77 23.02 -12.08
C MET A 157 0.66 23.53 -12.33
N LEU A 158 1.68 22.86 -11.77
CA LEU A 158 3.08 23.23 -11.94
C LEU A 158 3.68 22.78 -13.28
N PHE A 159 3.38 21.55 -13.71
CA PHE A 159 4.00 20.90 -14.86
C PHE A 159 3.09 20.81 -16.09
N GLY A 160 1.81 21.11 -15.95
CA GLY A 160 0.82 21.01 -17.02
C GLY A 160 0.68 19.60 -17.57
N THR A 161 0.42 19.50 -18.87
CA THR A 161 0.26 18.26 -19.61
C THR A 161 1.53 17.39 -19.67
N ASN A 162 2.71 17.98 -19.45
CA ASN A 162 3.97 17.22 -19.36
C ASN A 162 4.00 16.24 -18.17
N MET A 163 3.15 16.44 -17.16
CA MET A 163 3.00 15.50 -16.05
C MET A 163 2.38 14.16 -16.49
N ILE A 164 1.52 14.19 -17.51
CA ILE A 164 0.81 12.99 -18.00
C ILE A 164 1.74 12.16 -18.89
N ARG A 165 2.36 12.81 -19.88
CA ARG A 165 3.42 12.23 -20.70
C ARG A 165 4.37 13.32 -21.19
N PRO A 166 5.66 13.00 -21.44
CA PRO A 166 6.57 13.94 -22.08
C PRO A 166 6.03 14.43 -23.44
N ASN A 167 6.24 15.71 -23.76
CA ASN A 167 5.88 16.33 -25.05
C ASN A 167 4.36 16.39 -25.35
N MET A 168 3.51 16.37 -24.32
CA MET A 168 2.09 16.70 -24.51
C MET A 168 1.92 18.21 -24.35
N GLU A 169 1.62 18.93 -25.44
CA GLU A 169 1.53 20.39 -25.41
C GLU A 169 0.13 20.91 -25.08
N ARG A 170 -0.92 20.16 -25.43
CA ARG A 170 -2.32 20.60 -25.24
C ARG A 170 -3.17 19.50 -24.61
N LEU A 171 -4.15 19.92 -23.81
CA LEU A 171 -5.23 19.06 -23.30
C LEU A 171 -6.09 18.46 -24.43
N SER A 172 -6.10 19.07 -25.61
CA SER A 172 -6.78 18.53 -26.80
C SER A 172 -6.11 17.28 -27.37
N ASP A 173 -4.83 17.05 -27.04
CA ASP A 173 -4.03 15.95 -27.59
C ASP A 173 -4.16 14.69 -26.72
N PHE A 174 -5.32 14.53 -26.06
CA PHE A 174 -5.62 13.41 -25.18
C PHE A 174 -5.57 12.10 -25.95
N ASP A 175 -4.55 11.30 -25.66
CA ASP A 175 -4.34 9.98 -26.21
C ASP A 175 -4.68 8.90 -25.17
N GLY A 176 -4.35 7.65 -25.47
CA GLY A 176 -4.56 6.53 -24.55
C GLY A 176 -3.91 6.74 -23.17
N TRP A 177 -2.76 7.43 -23.10
CA TRP A 177 -2.09 7.75 -21.84
C TRP A 177 -2.87 8.78 -21.02
N GLY A 178 -3.37 9.84 -21.67
CA GLY A 178 -4.25 10.82 -21.03
C GLY A 178 -5.52 10.19 -20.45
N PHE A 179 -6.23 9.38 -21.23
CA PHE A 179 -7.43 8.67 -20.76
C PHE A 179 -7.12 7.72 -19.60
N THR A 180 -5.99 7.01 -19.67
CA THR A 180 -5.56 6.09 -18.60
C THR A 180 -5.23 6.86 -17.33
N PHE A 181 -4.50 7.98 -17.43
CA PHE A 181 -4.15 8.82 -16.29
C PHE A 181 -5.39 9.37 -15.59
N ILE A 182 -6.31 9.98 -16.32
CA ILE A 182 -7.56 10.52 -15.75
C ILE A 182 -8.44 9.40 -15.21
N GLY A 183 -8.57 8.28 -15.93
CA GLY A 183 -9.33 7.12 -15.47
C GLY A 183 -8.79 6.58 -14.15
N ALA A 184 -7.48 6.41 -14.03
CA ALA A 184 -6.83 5.98 -12.79
C ALA A 184 -7.01 7.01 -11.67
N TYR A 185 -6.85 8.31 -11.97
CA TYR A 185 -7.06 9.38 -10.99
C TYR A 185 -8.50 9.42 -10.47
N VAL A 186 -9.49 9.37 -11.36
CA VAL A 186 -10.91 9.39 -11.00
C VAL A 186 -11.27 8.13 -10.21
N LEU A 187 -10.80 6.96 -10.64
CA LEU A 187 -11.01 5.71 -9.90
C LEU A 187 -10.42 5.83 -8.49
N MET A 188 -9.22 6.39 -8.37
CA MET A 188 -8.55 6.61 -7.11
C MET A 188 -9.32 7.55 -6.19
N ALA A 189 -9.74 8.69 -6.72
CA ALA A 189 -10.54 9.68 -6.00
C ALA A 189 -11.88 9.08 -5.55
N VAL A 190 -12.56 8.31 -6.39
CA VAL A 190 -13.85 7.67 -6.06
C VAL A 190 -13.68 6.64 -4.96
N TYR A 191 -12.74 5.69 -5.07
CA TYR A 191 -12.57 4.70 -4.00
C TYR A 191 -12.10 5.39 -2.71
N GLY A 192 -11.18 6.36 -2.79
CA GLY A 192 -10.72 7.14 -1.65
C GLY A 192 -11.83 7.86 -0.93
N ALA A 193 -12.70 8.54 -1.68
CA ALA A 193 -13.89 9.21 -1.15
C ALA A 193 -14.83 8.22 -0.47
N LEU A 194 -15.01 7.01 -1.02
CA LEU A 194 -15.77 5.94 -0.37
C LEU A 194 -15.13 5.56 0.96
N PHE A 195 -13.84 5.21 1.01
CA PHE A 195 -13.17 4.84 2.27
C PHE A 195 -13.21 5.97 3.30
N TYR A 196 -12.96 7.21 2.88
CA TYR A 196 -13.07 8.39 3.74
C TYR A 196 -14.50 8.54 4.31
N TYR A 197 -15.51 8.42 3.45
CA TYR A 197 -16.92 8.47 3.85
C TYR A 197 -17.26 7.36 4.85
N GLY A 198 -16.80 6.12 4.59
CA GLY A 198 -16.99 5.00 5.49
C GLY A 198 -16.32 5.20 6.84
N LEU A 199 -15.10 5.75 6.86
CA LEU A 199 -14.31 5.89 8.08
C LEU A 199 -14.75 7.07 8.95
N PHE A 200 -15.05 8.23 8.34
CA PHE A 200 -15.32 9.47 9.09
C PHE A 200 -16.80 9.87 9.13
N ILE A 201 -17.59 9.55 8.10
CA ILE A 201 -18.96 10.07 7.98
C ILE A 201 -19.96 9.01 8.45
N SER A 202 -20.13 7.92 7.69
CA SER A 202 -21.12 6.90 7.99
C SER A 202 -20.64 5.47 7.70
N PRO A 203 -20.00 4.79 8.68
CA PRO A 203 -19.53 3.41 8.50
C PRO A 203 -20.66 2.41 8.27
N ASN A 204 -21.84 2.64 8.89
CA ASN A 204 -23.00 1.76 8.72
C ASN A 204 -23.55 1.82 7.29
N GLN A 205 -23.57 3.00 6.67
CA GLN A 205 -23.99 3.14 5.28
C GLN A 205 -22.97 2.50 4.34
N MET A 206 -21.67 2.68 4.61
CA MET A 206 -20.62 2.00 3.86
C MET A 206 -20.77 0.47 3.92
N LYS A 207 -20.95 -0.10 5.11
CA LYS A 207 -21.23 -1.54 5.26
C LYS A 207 -22.45 -1.97 4.45
N ARG A 208 -23.54 -1.19 4.49
CA ARG A 208 -24.76 -1.50 3.72
C ARG A 208 -24.49 -1.48 2.21
N LEU A 209 -23.70 -0.53 1.73
CA LEU A 209 -23.29 -0.41 0.34
C LEU A 209 -22.42 -1.60 -0.09
N LEU A 210 -21.39 -1.95 0.68
CA LEU A 210 -20.52 -3.12 0.43
C LEU A 210 -21.34 -4.41 0.36
N VAL A 211 -22.19 -4.67 1.35
CA VAL A 211 -23.07 -5.85 1.36
C VAL A 211 -24.11 -5.79 0.24
N GLY A 212 -24.59 -4.59 -0.11
CA GLY A 212 -25.50 -4.34 -1.23
C GLY A 212 -24.94 -4.81 -2.56
N PHE A 213 -23.67 -4.53 -2.85
CA PHE A 213 -23.00 -4.99 -4.08
C PHE A 213 -22.94 -6.51 -4.17
N THR A 214 -22.78 -7.21 -3.03
CA THR A 214 -22.73 -8.68 -3.03
C THR A 214 -24.07 -9.37 -3.32
N LYS A 215 -25.15 -8.62 -3.53
CA LYS A 215 -26.42 -9.17 -4.04
C LYS A 215 -26.34 -9.60 -5.51
N ILE A 216 -25.39 -9.04 -6.28
CA ILE A 216 -25.14 -9.39 -7.68
C ILE A 216 -24.72 -10.86 -7.78
N ARG A 217 -25.27 -11.61 -8.74
CA ARG A 217 -25.13 -13.08 -8.85
C ARG A 217 -23.69 -13.58 -8.71
N PHE A 218 -22.74 -12.92 -9.39
CA PHE A 218 -21.32 -13.30 -9.38
C PHE A 218 -20.58 -12.89 -8.09
N LEU A 219 -21.09 -11.89 -7.36
CA LEU A 219 -20.45 -11.36 -6.15
C LEU A 219 -20.97 -12.01 -4.87
N LYS A 220 -21.99 -12.87 -4.95
CA LYS A 220 -22.57 -13.56 -3.79
C LYS A 220 -21.54 -14.37 -3.00
N GLN A 221 -20.56 -14.96 -3.68
CA GLN A 221 -19.49 -15.72 -3.04
C GLN A 221 -18.61 -14.86 -2.10
N TYR A 222 -18.50 -13.55 -2.36
CA TYR A 222 -17.70 -12.62 -1.55
C TYR A 222 -18.50 -11.95 -0.42
N ARG A 223 -19.76 -12.36 -0.21
CA ARG A 223 -20.64 -11.74 0.79
C ARG A 223 -20.10 -11.82 2.21
N LYS A 224 -19.49 -12.94 2.61
CA LYS A 224 -18.87 -13.09 3.95
C LYS A 224 -17.79 -12.01 4.16
N LYS A 225 -16.84 -11.93 3.22
CA LYS A 225 -15.76 -10.92 3.23
C LYS A 225 -16.28 -9.48 3.22
N ALA A 226 -17.33 -9.19 2.46
CA ALA A 226 -17.92 -7.85 2.44
C ALA A 226 -18.59 -7.47 3.78
N VAL A 227 -19.18 -8.44 4.49
CA VAL A 227 -19.73 -8.24 5.84
C VAL A 227 -18.61 -8.00 6.85
N GLU A 228 -17.53 -8.77 6.77
CA GLU A 228 -16.33 -8.62 7.62
C GLU A 228 -15.68 -7.25 7.43
N LEU A 229 -15.36 -6.87 6.18
CA LEU A 229 -14.82 -5.55 5.85
C LEU A 229 -15.73 -4.41 6.34
N GLY A 230 -17.04 -4.58 6.22
CA GLY A 230 -18.00 -3.61 6.74
C GLY A 230 -18.03 -3.52 8.27
N ASN A 231 -17.80 -4.63 8.99
CA ASN A 231 -17.65 -4.62 10.45
C ASN A 231 -16.34 -3.93 10.86
N ASP A 232 -15.25 -4.25 10.17
CA ASP A 232 -13.94 -3.65 10.38
C ASP A 232 -13.96 -2.14 10.15
N MET A 233 -14.68 -1.67 9.14
CA MET A 233 -14.92 -0.24 8.90
C MET A 233 -15.64 0.43 10.07
N ILE A 234 -16.63 -0.24 10.69
CA ILE A 234 -17.34 0.30 11.87
C ILE A 234 -16.41 0.38 13.08
N LEU A 235 -15.59 -0.65 13.30
CA LEU A 235 -14.61 -0.66 14.38
C LEU A 235 -13.56 0.43 14.18
N ALA A 236 -12.99 0.53 12.98
CA ALA A 236 -12.01 1.54 12.63
C ALA A 236 -12.57 2.97 12.73
N SER A 237 -13.81 3.18 12.28
CA SER A 237 -14.47 4.49 12.41
C SER A 237 -14.61 4.95 13.86
N LYS A 238 -14.98 4.03 14.77
CA LYS A 238 -15.08 4.34 16.21
C LYS A 238 -13.73 4.73 16.81
N GLU A 239 -12.66 4.03 16.44
CA GLU A 239 -11.30 4.33 16.89
C GLU A 239 -10.82 5.67 16.34
N MET A 240 -11.02 5.93 15.04
CA MET A 240 -10.57 7.16 14.39
C MET A 240 -11.25 8.42 14.90
N LYS A 241 -12.56 8.36 15.18
CA LYS A 241 -13.30 9.50 15.76
C LYS A 241 -12.87 9.86 17.18
N ARG A 242 -12.14 8.98 17.88
CA ARG A 242 -11.61 9.24 19.23
C ARG A 242 -10.22 9.85 19.22
N GLN A 243 -9.51 9.82 18.09
CA GLN A 243 -8.15 10.32 18.00
C GLN A 243 -8.13 11.86 17.92
N ARG A 244 -7.05 12.45 18.41
CA ARG A 244 -6.85 13.91 18.40
C ARG A 244 -6.42 14.38 17.01
N TRP A 245 -6.64 15.65 16.68
CA TRP A 245 -6.16 16.24 15.41
C TRP A 245 -4.65 16.03 15.17
N THR A 246 -3.83 16.10 16.22
CA THR A 246 -2.37 15.87 16.13
C THR A 246 -2.01 14.46 15.67
N PHE A 247 -2.84 13.46 15.96
CA PHE A 247 -2.68 12.10 15.45
C PHE A 247 -2.87 12.07 13.93
N HIS A 248 -3.94 12.69 13.43
CA HIS A 248 -4.25 12.76 12.01
C HIS A 248 -3.18 13.55 11.24
N LEU A 249 -2.77 14.71 11.78
CA LEU A 249 -1.72 15.53 11.20
C LEU A 249 -0.38 14.78 11.16
N GLY A 250 0.03 14.11 12.24
CA GLY A 250 1.26 13.34 12.28
C GLY A 250 1.25 12.14 11.31
N ALA A 251 0.12 11.44 11.20
CA ALA A 251 -0.04 10.34 10.26
C ALA A 251 -0.02 10.82 8.80
N PHE A 252 -0.61 11.99 8.52
CA PHE A 252 -0.57 12.59 7.19
C PHE A 252 0.81 13.11 6.84
N LEU A 253 1.50 13.85 7.72
CA LEU A 253 2.85 14.35 7.46
C LEU A 253 3.85 13.21 7.26
N SER A 254 3.78 12.14 8.06
CA SER A 254 4.61 10.95 7.84
C SER A 254 4.27 10.22 6.54
N THR A 255 3.03 10.29 6.06
CA THR A 255 2.67 9.81 4.71
C THR A 255 3.28 10.71 3.64
N ALA A 256 3.13 12.02 3.77
CA ALA A 256 3.61 13.00 2.79
C ALA A 256 5.14 13.07 2.68
N ILE A 257 5.89 12.78 3.74
CA ILE A 257 7.36 12.68 3.69
C ILE A 257 7.81 11.34 3.07
N ALA A 258 6.97 10.30 3.16
CA ALA A 258 7.30 9.00 2.59
C ALA A 258 7.12 8.95 1.07
N TRP A 259 6.17 9.71 0.53
CA TRP A 259 5.91 9.85 -0.90
C TRP A 259 6.77 10.94 -1.53
#